data_AF-A0A9Q0N7Z6-F1
#
_entry.id   AF-A0A9Q0N7Z6-F1
#
_cell.length_a   1.000
_cell.length_b   1.000
_cell.length_c   1.000
_cell.angle_alpha   90.00
_cell.angle_beta   90.00
_cell.angle_gamma   90.00
#
_symmetry.space_group_name_H-M   'P 1'
#
loop_
_entity.id
_entity.type
_entity.pdbx_description
1 polymer ?
#
loop_
_entity_poly.entity_id
_entity_poly.type
_entity_poly.pdbx_seq_one_letter_code
_entity_poly.pdbx_strand_id
1 'polypeptide(L)'
;MYLCNTQKLSEEIFYQILIFDFENFGKIIFDPPLSVRDLAILALKSEQSSWTPKDGPIDDLATKVVDVLTQQSGPLKHYYNLVIKDGMLHSLPLLLEKHKPSLCFLPRYIFRLVTEVQWHDEKEFFKTFSRETAKFYSDIAKTSPANEWNWLVEHVIYPACKNNFMPPQHFSTNKTFLEIASLPNLYKVFERC
;
A
#
# COMPACT_ATOMS: atom_id res chain seq x y z
N MET A 1 5.17 14.07 23.96
CA MET A 1 4.98 14.40 22.54
C MET A 1 5.84 13.46 21.73
N TYR A 2 5.25 12.82 20.72
CA TYR A 2 5.95 11.88 19.85
C TYR A 2 5.95 12.40 18.42
N LEU A 3 7.07 12.20 17.74
CA LEU A 3 7.15 12.21 16.29
C LEU A 3 6.87 10.79 15.80
N CYS A 4 5.92 10.66 14.87
CA CYS A 4 5.48 9.38 14.34
C CYS A 4 5.81 9.29 12.84
N ASN A 5 6.35 8.15 12.41
CA ASN A 5 6.48 7.85 10.99
C ASN A 5 5.14 7.34 10.46
N THR A 6 4.30 8.26 9.97
CA THR A 6 2.97 7.95 9.45
C THR A 6 3.01 6.90 8.34
N GLN A 7 4.01 6.87 7.46
CA GLN A 7 4.07 5.89 6.36
C GLN A 7 4.23 4.46 6.90
N LYS A 8 5.19 4.23 7.80
CA LYS A 8 5.38 2.90 8.43
C LYS A 8 4.16 2.46 9.24
N LEU A 9 3.54 3.41 9.92
CA LEU A 9 2.33 3.17 10.72
C LEU A 9 1.14 2.81 9.82
N SER A 10 0.93 3.55 8.72
CA SER A 10 -0.07 3.26 7.70
C SER A 10 0.15 1.89 7.06
N GLU A 11 1.39 1.56 6.69
CA GLU A 11 1.71 0.24 6.13
C GLU A 11 1.30 -0.88 7.09
N GLU A 12 1.64 -0.76 8.37
CA GLU A 12 1.36 -1.83 9.33
C GLU A 12 -0.13 -1.96 9.65
N ILE A 13 -0.89 -0.86 9.75
CA ILE A 13 -2.35 -0.96 9.91
C ILE A 13 -3.03 -1.57 8.68
N PHE A 14 -2.61 -1.21 7.45
CA PHE A 14 -3.17 -1.82 6.24
C PHE A 14 -2.81 -3.30 6.13
N TYR A 15 -1.60 -3.69 6.52
CA TYR A 15 -1.22 -5.10 6.60
C TYR A 15 -2.11 -5.85 7.58
N GLN A 16 -2.35 -5.29 8.77
CA GLN A 16 -3.23 -5.91 9.76
C GLN A 16 -4.67 -6.04 9.25
N ILE A 17 -5.22 -5.01 8.60
CA ILE A 17 -6.54 -5.07 7.97
C ILE A 17 -6.60 -6.18 6.92
N LEU A 18 -5.58 -6.28 6.05
CA LEU A 18 -5.52 -7.33 5.02
C LEU A 18 -5.52 -8.76 5.60
N ILE A 19 -4.95 -8.93 6.80
CA ILE A 19 -4.91 -10.22 7.49
C ILE A 19 -6.19 -10.48 8.30
N PHE A 20 -6.72 -9.47 8.99
CA PHE A 20 -7.89 -9.63 9.88
C PHE A 20 -9.22 -9.64 9.13
N ASP A 21 -9.36 -8.85 8.06
CA ASP A 21 -10.58 -8.75 7.25
C ASP A 21 -10.53 -9.64 6.00
N PHE A 22 -9.65 -10.66 6.02
CA PHE A 22 -9.45 -11.61 4.93
C PHE A 22 -10.80 -12.13 4.39
N GLU A 23 -10.93 -12.20 3.05
CA GLU A 23 -12.16 -12.54 2.31
C GLU A 23 -13.35 -11.58 2.44
N ASN A 24 -13.25 -10.48 3.21
CA ASN A 24 -14.39 -9.63 3.56
C ASN A 24 -14.23 -8.16 3.14
N PHE A 25 -13.47 -7.89 2.07
CA PHE A 25 -13.21 -6.53 1.61
C PHE A 25 -14.32 -5.97 0.71
N GLY A 26 -14.57 -4.66 0.80
CA GLY A 26 -15.31 -3.94 -0.24
C GLY A 26 -14.50 -3.82 -1.55
N LYS A 27 -15.04 -3.09 -2.54
CA LYS A 27 -14.39 -2.85 -3.83
C LYS A 27 -14.24 -1.36 -4.13
N ILE A 28 -13.05 -0.99 -4.59
CA ILE A 28 -12.82 0.25 -5.34
C ILE A 28 -12.90 -0.14 -6.83
N ILE A 29 -13.91 0.35 -7.53
CA ILE A 29 -14.17 0.00 -8.95
C ILE A 29 -13.52 1.04 -9.86
N PHE A 30 -12.87 0.57 -10.92
CA PHE A 30 -12.39 1.40 -12.04
C PHE A 30 -13.36 1.33 -13.20
N ASP A 31 -13.83 2.49 -13.62
CA ASP A 31 -14.66 2.67 -14.81
C ASP A 31 -14.18 3.94 -15.56
N PRO A 32 -13.50 3.79 -16.72
CA PRO A 32 -13.18 2.53 -17.39
C PRO A 32 -12.10 1.71 -16.64
N PRO A 33 -12.01 0.39 -16.89
CA PRO A 33 -10.92 -0.46 -16.39
C PRO A 33 -9.54 0.03 -16.87
N LEU A 34 -8.49 -0.28 -16.10
CA LEU A 34 -7.12 0.18 -16.40
C LEU A 34 -6.29 -0.93 -17.05
N SER A 35 -5.56 -0.62 -18.12
CA SER A 35 -4.68 -1.57 -18.81
C SER A 35 -3.51 -1.99 -17.91
N VAL A 36 -3.43 -3.29 -17.58
CA VAL A 36 -2.32 -3.85 -16.79
C VAL A 36 -1.00 -3.72 -17.55
N ARG A 37 -1.05 -3.84 -18.89
CA ARG A 37 0.12 -3.66 -19.76
C ARG A 37 0.69 -2.25 -19.65
N ASP A 38 -0.17 -1.23 -19.72
CA ASP A 38 0.28 0.17 -19.65
C ASP A 38 0.83 0.50 -18.26
N LEU A 39 0.20 -0.02 -17.20
CA LEU A 39 0.71 0.07 -15.83
C LEU A 39 2.09 -0.57 -15.70
N ALA A 40 2.31 -1.75 -16.29
CA ALA A 40 3.61 -2.42 -16.28
C ALA A 40 4.68 -1.61 -17.04
N ILE A 41 4.35 -1.06 -18.22
CA ILE A 41 5.25 -0.21 -19.00
C ILE A 41 5.62 1.06 -18.22
N LEU A 42 4.64 1.70 -17.57
CA LEU A 42 4.89 2.87 -16.72
C LEU A 42 5.82 2.54 -15.55
N ALA A 43 5.65 1.36 -14.93
CA ALA A 43 6.52 0.90 -13.86
C ALA A 43 7.96 0.72 -14.36
N LEU A 44 8.15 0.03 -15.49
CA LEU A 44 9.46 -0.26 -16.09
C LEU A 44 10.17 0.99 -16.62
N LYS A 45 9.44 2.03 -17.00
CA LYS A 45 10.01 3.32 -17.42
C LYS A 45 10.27 4.29 -16.27
N SER A 46 9.81 3.98 -15.06
CA SER A 46 10.01 4.86 -13.91
C SER A 46 11.47 4.87 -13.48
N GLU A 47 11.95 6.02 -12.99
CA GLU A 47 13.32 6.19 -12.45
C GLU A 47 13.59 5.28 -11.24
N GLN A 48 12.52 4.81 -10.60
CA GLN A 48 12.58 3.93 -9.43
C GLN A 48 12.71 2.46 -9.82
N SER A 49 12.54 2.13 -11.11
CA SER A 49 12.77 0.78 -11.60
C SER A 49 14.27 0.52 -11.69
N SER A 50 14.68 -0.69 -11.34
CA SER A 50 16.05 -1.16 -11.56
C SER A 50 16.22 -1.77 -12.96
N TRP A 51 15.29 -1.51 -13.88
CA TRP A 51 15.32 -2.08 -15.22
C TRP A 51 16.50 -1.55 -16.02
N THR A 52 17.16 -2.46 -16.73
CA THR A 52 18.24 -2.19 -17.64
C THR A 52 17.97 -2.89 -18.98
N PRO A 53 18.58 -2.45 -20.09
CA PRO A 53 18.44 -3.15 -21.37
C PRO A 53 18.83 -4.64 -21.34
N LYS A 54 19.56 -5.08 -20.31
CA LYS A 54 19.93 -6.50 -20.12
C LYS A 54 18.77 -7.37 -19.63
N ASP A 55 17.77 -6.78 -19.00
CA ASP A 55 16.59 -7.48 -18.49
C ASP A 55 15.60 -7.85 -19.60
N GLY A 56 15.84 -7.35 -20.81
CA GLY A 56 15.06 -7.62 -22.01
C GLY A 56 14.11 -6.48 -22.40
N PRO A 57 13.41 -6.62 -23.53
CA PRO A 57 12.51 -5.59 -24.04
C PRO A 57 11.37 -5.30 -23.06
N ILE A 58 11.09 -4.01 -22.82
CA ILE A 58 10.01 -3.56 -21.93
C ILE A 58 8.66 -4.15 -22.35
N ASP A 59 8.38 -4.21 -23.64
CA ASP A 59 7.12 -4.73 -24.16
C ASP A 59 6.93 -6.23 -23.86
N ASP A 60 7.99 -7.02 -23.93
CA ASP A 60 7.96 -8.45 -23.60
C ASP A 60 7.74 -8.64 -22.10
N LEU A 61 8.42 -7.85 -21.27
CA LEU A 61 8.26 -7.87 -19.81
C LEU A 61 6.84 -7.45 -19.40
N ALA A 62 6.30 -6.41 -20.02
CA ALA A 62 4.93 -5.95 -19.77
C ALA A 62 3.91 -7.03 -20.15
N THR A 63 4.14 -7.75 -21.25
CA THR A 63 3.29 -8.88 -21.66
C THR A 63 3.34 -10.01 -20.63
N LYS A 64 4.54 -10.37 -20.14
CA LYS A 64 4.69 -11.36 -19.06
C LYS A 64 3.96 -10.95 -17.78
N VAL A 65 3.97 -9.67 -17.42
CA VAL A 65 3.22 -9.17 -16.25
C VAL A 65 1.73 -9.40 -16.42
N VAL A 66 1.18 -9.11 -17.61
CA VAL A 66 -0.24 -9.38 -17.91
C VAL A 66 -0.55 -10.87 -17.82
N ASP A 67 0.31 -11.73 -18.38
CA ASP A 67 0.09 -13.18 -18.38
C ASP A 67 0.06 -13.73 -16.95
N VAL A 68 1.04 -13.38 -16.12
CA VAL A 68 1.12 -13.84 -14.72
C VAL A 68 -0.12 -13.38 -13.93
N LEU A 69 -0.48 -12.10 -14.02
CA LEU A 69 -1.61 -11.57 -13.25
C LEU A 69 -2.96 -12.07 -13.76
N THR A 70 -3.06 -12.40 -15.05
CA THR A 70 -4.26 -13.04 -15.61
C THR A 70 -4.38 -14.49 -15.12
N GLN A 71 -3.28 -15.25 -15.12
CA GLN A 71 -3.23 -16.61 -14.59
C GLN A 71 -3.55 -16.67 -13.10
N GLN A 72 -3.04 -15.70 -12.32
CA GLN A 72 -3.22 -15.62 -10.87
C GLN A 72 -4.45 -14.77 -10.44
N SER A 73 -5.33 -14.43 -11.37
CA SER A 73 -6.50 -13.58 -11.10
C SER A 73 -7.52 -14.23 -10.14
N GLY A 74 -7.56 -15.56 -10.07
CA GLY A 74 -8.49 -16.32 -9.23
C GLY A 74 -8.36 -15.99 -7.74
N PRO A 75 -7.21 -16.26 -7.09
CA PRO A 75 -6.98 -15.93 -5.68
C PRO A 75 -7.15 -14.44 -5.36
N LEU A 76 -6.68 -13.56 -6.25
CA LEU A 76 -6.80 -12.11 -6.10
C LEU A 76 -8.26 -11.66 -5.99
N LYS A 77 -9.11 -12.20 -6.87
CA LYS A 77 -10.55 -11.93 -6.87
C LYS A 77 -11.23 -12.55 -5.66
N HIS A 78 -10.92 -13.81 -5.34
CA HIS A 78 -11.60 -14.55 -4.30
C HIS A 78 -11.34 -13.97 -2.90
N TYR A 79 -10.07 -13.71 -2.58
CA TYR A 79 -9.66 -13.34 -1.23
C TYR A 79 -9.63 -11.83 -1.00
N TYR A 80 -9.34 -11.03 -2.02
CA TYR A 80 -9.06 -9.61 -1.88
C TYR A 80 -9.94 -8.70 -2.72
N ASN A 81 -10.89 -9.25 -3.49
CA ASN A 81 -11.71 -8.45 -4.41
C ASN A 81 -10.89 -7.57 -5.38
N LEU A 82 -9.65 -7.99 -5.68
CA LEU A 82 -8.80 -7.42 -6.71
C LEU A 82 -9.11 -8.14 -8.02
N VAL A 83 -9.74 -7.46 -8.96
CA VAL A 83 -10.25 -8.09 -10.19
C VAL A 83 -9.40 -7.65 -11.37
N ILE A 84 -8.70 -8.62 -11.96
CA ILE A 84 -8.04 -8.49 -13.26
C ILE A 84 -8.73 -9.44 -14.23
N LYS A 85 -9.17 -8.94 -15.37
CA LYS A 85 -9.86 -9.71 -16.41
C LYS A 85 -9.50 -9.14 -17.78
N ASP A 86 -9.23 -10.00 -18.76
CA ASP A 86 -8.94 -9.61 -20.14
C ASP A 86 -7.77 -8.60 -20.24
N GLY A 87 -6.76 -8.72 -19.37
CA GLY A 87 -5.62 -7.80 -19.29
C GLY A 87 -5.93 -6.44 -18.66
N MET A 88 -7.12 -6.26 -18.09
CA MET A 88 -7.61 -5.01 -17.51
C MET A 88 -7.85 -5.15 -16.00
N LEU A 89 -7.43 -4.15 -15.23
CA LEU A 89 -7.71 -4.01 -13.80
C LEU A 89 -9.06 -3.33 -13.61
N HIS A 90 -10.01 -4.06 -13.04
CA HIS A 90 -11.38 -3.61 -12.76
C HIS A 90 -11.59 -3.14 -11.34
N SER A 91 -10.87 -3.70 -10.35
CA SER A 91 -11.04 -3.28 -8.97
C SER A 91 -9.83 -3.55 -8.07
N LEU A 92 -9.81 -2.84 -6.94
CA LEU A 92 -8.92 -3.05 -5.80
C LEU A 92 -9.75 -3.28 -4.50
N PRO A 93 -9.16 -3.91 -3.47
CA PRO A 93 -9.79 -4.03 -2.15
C PRO A 93 -10.07 -2.66 -1.50
N LEU A 94 -11.26 -2.44 -0.96
CA LEU A 94 -11.50 -1.30 -0.08
C LEU A 94 -11.08 -1.66 1.35
N LEU A 95 -9.91 -1.19 1.80
CA LEU A 95 -9.36 -1.50 3.14
C LEU A 95 -9.90 -0.60 4.25
N LEU A 96 -10.11 0.68 3.97
CA LEU A 96 -10.68 1.64 4.92
C LEU A 96 -11.71 2.51 4.21
N GLU A 97 -12.82 2.78 4.89
CA GLU A 97 -13.81 3.73 4.39
C GLU A 97 -13.16 5.10 4.18
N LYS A 98 -13.49 5.76 3.07
CA LYS A 98 -12.96 7.10 2.68
C LYS A 98 -11.46 7.13 2.38
N HIS A 99 -10.76 5.98 2.38
CA HIS A 99 -9.39 5.88 1.89
C HIS A 99 -9.36 5.31 0.48
N LYS A 100 -8.65 5.98 -0.44
CA LYS A 100 -8.30 5.44 -1.75
C LYS A 100 -6.80 5.59 -1.95
N PRO A 101 -6.07 4.52 -2.34
CA PRO A 101 -4.64 4.60 -2.58
C PRO A 101 -4.35 5.49 -3.79
N SER A 102 -3.21 6.18 -3.79
CA SER A 102 -2.85 7.05 -4.90
C SER A 102 -2.48 6.24 -6.14
N LEU A 103 -3.12 6.57 -7.28
CA LEU A 103 -2.88 5.90 -8.55
C LEU A 103 -1.46 6.17 -9.10
N CYS A 104 -0.75 7.19 -8.61
CA CYS A 104 0.64 7.44 -8.98
C CYS A 104 1.56 6.25 -8.64
N PHE A 105 1.22 5.46 -7.61
CA PHE A 105 1.99 4.31 -7.18
C PHE A 105 1.46 2.98 -7.73
N LEU A 106 0.32 3.01 -8.45
CA LEU A 106 -0.32 1.82 -9.00
C LEU A 106 0.57 1.08 -10.02
N PRO A 107 1.29 1.74 -10.95
CA PRO A 107 2.25 1.06 -11.83
C PRO A 107 3.25 0.20 -11.06
N ARG A 108 3.89 0.79 -10.04
CA ARG A 108 4.87 0.11 -9.20
C ARG A 108 4.25 -1.06 -8.45
N TYR A 109 3.04 -0.88 -7.92
CA TYR A 109 2.32 -1.95 -7.24
C TYR A 109 2.05 -3.15 -8.17
N ILE A 110 1.50 -2.92 -9.36
CA ILE A 110 1.24 -3.97 -10.36
C ILE A 110 2.51 -4.74 -10.70
N PHE A 111 3.62 -4.03 -10.90
CA PHE A 111 4.90 -4.68 -11.18
C PHE A 111 5.40 -5.51 -9.99
N ARG A 112 5.32 -4.97 -8.77
CA ARG A 112 5.74 -5.67 -7.54
C ARG A 112 4.86 -6.87 -7.20
N LEU A 113 3.59 -6.90 -7.63
CA LEU A 113 2.76 -8.11 -7.52
C LEU A 113 3.38 -9.28 -8.29
N VAL A 114 4.07 -9.04 -9.40
CA VAL A 114 4.71 -10.11 -10.17
C VAL A 114 6.09 -10.45 -9.63
N THR A 115 6.87 -9.46 -9.18
CA THR A 115 8.27 -9.69 -8.78
C THR A 115 8.46 -10.09 -7.31
N GLU A 116 7.59 -9.62 -6.41
CA GLU A 116 7.80 -9.75 -4.96
C GLU A 116 6.85 -10.77 -4.29
N VAL A 117 5.69 -11.03 -4.89
CA VAL A 117 4.69 -11.95 -4.32
C VAL A 117 5.06 -13.40 -4.61
N GLN A 118 5.01 -14.22 -3.58
CA GLN A 118 5.27 -15.66 -3.67
C GLN A 118 3.98 -16.40 -4.02
N TRP A 119 3.81 -16.81 -5.27
CA TRP A 119 2.54 -17.41 -5.75
C TRP A 119 2.39 -18.92 -5.50
N HIS A 120 3.48 -19.62 -5.14
CA HIS A 120 3.50 -21.08 -5.10
C HIS A 120 3.29 -21.66 -3.69
N ASP A 121 3.57 -20.88 -2.65
CA ASP A 121 3.32 -21.25 -1.25
C ASP A 121 2.17 -20.40 -0.72
N GLU A 122 1.10 -21.04 -0.25
CA GLU A 122 -0.13 -20.35 0.16
C GLU A 122 0.10 -19.38 1.32
N LYS A 123 0.91 -19.78 2.32
CA LYS A 123 1.18 -18.95 3.49
C LYS A 123 2.03 -17.75 3.13
N GLU A 124 3.09 -17.95 2.37
CA GLU A 124 3.93 -16.86 1.89
C GLU A 124 3.22 -15.99 0.86
N PHE A 125 2.27 -16.52 0.07
CA PHE A 125 1.39 -15.72 -0.78
C PHE A 125 0.62 -14.70 0.06
N PHE A 126 -0.14 -15.14 1.06
CA PHE A 126 -0.96 -14.23 1.87
C PHE A 126 -0.11 -13.17 2.57
N LYS A 127 1.05 -13.56 3.10
CA LYS A 127 1.98 -12.66 3.76
C LYS A 127 2.59 -11.64 2.80
N THR A 128 3.15 -12.09 1.67
CA THR A 128 3.85 -11.22 0.71
C THR A 128 2.87 -10.35 -0.07
N PHE A 129 1.75 -10.89 -0.53
CA PHE A 129 0.69 -10.12 -1.17
C PHE A 129 0.13 -9.03 -0.24
N SER A 130 -0.21 -9.40 1.00
CA SER A 130 -0.74 -8.43 1.97
C SER A 130 0.28 -7.34 2.28
N ARG A 131 1.57 -7.70 2.37
CA ARG A 131 2.63 -6.73 2.64
C ARG A 131 2.84 -5.76 1.47
N GLU A 132 2.83 -6.25 0.23
CA GLU A 132 2.97 -5.38 -0.95
C GLU A 132 1.74 -4.50 -1.17
N THR A 133 0.55 -5.02 -0.90
CA THR A 133 -0.69 -4.25 -0.93
C THR A 133 -0.69 -3.18 0.16
N ALA A 134 -0.28 -3.53 1.38
CA ALA A 134 -0.17 -2.57 2.48
C ALA A 134 0.80 -1.43 2.17
N LYS A 135 1.96 -1.72 1.58
CA LYS A 135 2.92 -0.70 1.13
C LYS A 135 2.28 0.25 0.13
N PHE A 136 1.61 -0.29 -0.89
CA PHE A 136 0.91 0.53 -1.89
C PHE A 136 -0.16 1.44 -1.27
N TYR A 137 -0.94 0.93 -0.31
CA TYR A 137 -1.96 1.72 0.38
C TYR A 137 -1.37 2.75 1.34
N SER A 138 -0.15 2.53 1.85
CA SER A 138 0.54 3.45 2.75
C SER A 138 1.19 4.64 2.05
N ASP A 139 1.42 4.56 0.74
CA ASP A 139 2.10 5.60 -0.01
C ASP A 139 1.20 6.81 -0.25
N ILE A 140 1.53 7.92 0.42
CA ILE A 140 0.80 9.18 0.34
C ILE A 140 1.46 10.07 -0.72
N ALA A 141 0.71 10.40 -1.78
CA ALA A 141 1.16 11.34 -2.80
C ALA A 141 1.11 12.78 -2.29
N LYS A 142 2.23 13.23 -1.71
CA LYS A 142 2.42 14.60 -1.18
C LYS A 142 2.38 15.71 -2.24
N THR A 143 2.29 15.34 -3.52
CA THR A 143 2.07 16.26 -4.65
C THR A 143 0.62 16.75 -4.72
N SER A 144 -0.31 16.07 -4.04
CA SER A 144 -1.70 16.53 -3.89
C SER A 144 -1.75 17.75 -2.97
N PRO A 145 -2.78 18.62 -3.07
CA PRO A 145 -2.93 19.76 -2.19
C PRO A 145 -2.78 19.35 -0.72
N ALA A 146 -1.98 20.11 0.05
CA ALA A 146 -1.60 19.71 1.42
C ALA A 146 -2.81 19.38 2.30
N ASN A 147 -3.94 20.05 2.05
CA ASN A 147 -5.19 19.87 2.80
C ASN A 147 -5.78 18.46 2.65
N GLU A 148 -5.60 17.78 1.51
CA GLU A 148 -6.24 16.49 1.25
C GLU A 148 -5.55 15.35 2.01
N TRP A 149 -4.22 15.27 1.92
CA TRP A 149 -3.50 14.20 2.60
C TRP A 149 -3.39 14.43 4.12
N ASN A 150 -3.35 15.68 4.58
CA ASN A 150 -3.44 16.00 6.00
C ASN A 150 -4.77 15.51 6.59
N TRP A 151 -5.89 15.79 5.90
CA TRP A 151 -7.21 15.34 6.33
C TRP A 151 -7.30 13.82 6.38
N LEU A 152 -6.77 13.13 5.36
CA LEU A 152 -6.75 11.66 5.32
C LEU A 152 -5.97 11.08 6.51
N VAL A 153 -4.81 11.65 6.82
CA VAL A 153 -3.98 11.22 7.94
C VAL A 153 -4.73 11.44 9.27
N GLU A 154 -5.24 12.65 9.49
CA GLU A 154 -5.87 13.05 10.76
C GLU A 154 -7.22 12.36 11.01
N HIS A 155 -8.05 12.20 9.97
CA HIS A 155 -9.45 11.79 10.11
C HIS A 155 -9.77 10.39 9.59
N VAL A 156 -8.83 9.73 8.92
CA VAL A 156 -9.01 8.34 8.44
C VAL A 156 -7.98 7.39 9.03
N ILE A 157 -6.69 7.66 8.80
CA ILE A 157 -5.61 6.74 9.18
C ILE A 157 -5.42 6.67 10.70
N TYR A 158 -5.20 7.81 11.37
CA TYR A 158 -4.96 7.80 12.82
C TYR A 158 -6.18 7.33 13.63
N PRO A 159 -7.44 7.65 13.25
CA PRO A 159 -8.61 7.05 13.88
C PRO A 159 -8.68 5.52 13.70
N ALA A 160 -8.35 4.99 12.52
CA ALA A 160 -8.24 3.55 12.31
C ALA A 160 -7.16 2.94 13.22
N CYS A 161 -6.00 3.60 13.33
CA CYS A 161 -4.94 3.14 14.21
C CYS A 161 -5.35 3.16 15.69
N LYS A 162 -6.09 4.18 16.13
CA LYS A 162 -6.57 4.28 17.51
C LYS A 162 -7.45 3.09 17.93
N ASN A 163 -8.23 2.54 17.00
CA ASN A 163 -9.22 1.51 17.31
C ASN A 163 -8.68 0.08 17.14
N ASN A 164 -7.87 -0.15 16.10
CA ASN A 164 -7.58 -1.51 15.63
C ASN A 164 -6.08 -1.86 15.58
N PHE A 165 -5.18 -0.91 15.85
CA PHE A 165 -3.76 -1.13 15.63
C PHE A 165 -3.09 -1.94 16.74
N MET A 166 -2.40 -3.01 16.34
CA MET A 166 -1.53 -3.80 17.19
C MET A 166 -0.06 -3.49 16.87
N PRO A 167 0.58 -2.49 17.49
CA PRO A 167 1.94 -2.09 17.12
C PRO A 167 2.95 -3.22 17.37
N PRO A 168 3.76 -3.61 16.36
CA PRO A 168 4.76 -4.64 16.55
C PRO A 168 5.91 -4.11 17.41
N GLN A 169 6.54 -4.99 18.21
CA GLN A 169 7.57 -4.59 19.19
C GLN A 169 8.71 -3.77 18.58
N HIS A 170 9.13 -4.10 17.37
CA HIS A 170 10.23 -3.42 16.68
C HIS A 170 9.94 -1.94 16.34
N PHE A 171 8.70 -1.45 16.50
CA PHE A 171 8.36 -0.03 16.34
C PHE A 171 8.98 0.87 17.43
N SER A 172 9.26 0.28 18.59
CA SER A 172 9.98 0.94 19.68
C SER A 172 11.45 1.23 19.35
N THR A 173 12.07 0.44 18.46
CA THR A 173 13.51 0.52 18.16
C THR A 173 13.82 1.05 16.76
N ASN A 174 12.88 0.92 15.81
CA ASN A 174 13.09 1.29 14.40
C ASN A 174 12.75 2.77 14.07
N LYS A 175 12.60 3.62 15.10
CA LYS A 175 12.24 5.04 15.02
C LYS A 175 10.86 5.32 14.40
N THR A 176 9.93 4.37 14.47
CA THR A 176 8.53 4.64 14.06
C THR A 176 7.85 5.58 15.03
N PHE A 177 8.12 5.43 16.33
CA PHE A 177 7.77 6.41 17.36
C PHE A 177 9.04 6.96 17.98
N LEU A 178 9.18 8.29 18.01
CA LEU A 178 10.30 8.98 18.64
C LEU A 178 9.74 9.99 19.63
N GLU A 179 10.08 9.85 20.92
CA GLU A 179 9.74 10.88 21.91
C GLU A 179 10.60 12.12 21.65
N ILE A 180 9.95 13.26 21.40
CA ILE A 180 10.64 14.53 21.10
C ILE A 180 10.50 15.55 22.22
N ALA A 181 9.48 15.41 23.07
CA ALA A 181 9.31 16.26 24.24
C ALA A 181 8.47 15.56 25.29
N SER A 182 8.73 15.87 26.55
CA SER A 182 7.99 15.38 27.71
C SER A 182 7.32 16.56 28.42
N LEU A 183 6.02 16.45 28.71
CA LEU A 183 5.27 17.51 29.40
C LEU A 183 5.90 17.88 30.76
N PRO A 184 6.30 16.93 31.62
CA PRO A 184 7.07 17.23 32.83
C PRO A 184 8.32 18.10 32.62
N ASN A 185 9.01 17.96 31.48
CA ASN A 185 10.18 18.80 31.17
C ASN A 185 9.77 20.16 30.62
N LEU A 186 8.71 20.22 29.81
CA LEU A 186 8.18 21.48 29.29
C LEU A 186 7.62 22.37 30.41
N TYR A 187 6.92 21.80 31.39
CA TYR A 187 6.36 22.55 32.51
C TYR A 187 7.40 23.12 33.48
N LYS A 188 8.67 22.73 33.39
CA LYS A 188 9.78 23.35 34.15
C LYS A 188 10.27 24.67 33.54
N VAL A 189 9.95 24.91 32.27
CA VAL A 189 10.41 26.08 31.51
C VAL A 189 9.23 27.02 31.20
N PHE A 190 8.07 26.46 30.87
CA PHE A 190 6.86 27.20 30.55
C PHE A 190 5.91 27.23 31.75
N GLU A 191 6.02 28.28 32.56
CA GLU A 191 5.14 28.55 33.69
C GLU A 191 4.03 29.55 33.31
N ARG A 192 2.95 29.57 34.10
CA ARG A 192 1.85 30.55 33.92
C ARG A 192 2.33 31.93 34.37
N CYS A 193 1.92 32.98 33.65
CA CYS A 193 2.12 34.37 34.06
C CYS A 193 1.45 34.68 35.40
#